data_AF-A0A819BJI0-F1
#
_entry.id   AF-A0A819BJI0-F1
#
_cell.length_a   1.000
_cell.length_b   1.000
_cell.length_c   1.000
_cell.angle_alpha   90.00
_cell.angle_beta   90.00
_cell.angle_gamma   90.00
#
_symmetry.space_group_name_H-M   'P 1'
#
loop_
_entity.id
_entity.type
_entity.pdbx_description
1 polymer ?
#
loop_
_entity_poly.entity_id
_entity_poly.type
_entity_poly.pdbx_seq_one_letter_code
_entity_poly.pdbx_strand_id
1 'polypeptide(L)'
;VDKAQPLFTFPNKTGTVTASYIPALEKYLMVISTATYPGVGSMVQEFDVYILESNHIEGPWSLVEYLNKFGPEAYFPIIPTKFIGQTHDIKVLPDGSSLWPFYLGYSANCACCKPNPPHSVSKIRRKSSTPIITWR
;
A
#
# COMPACT_ATOMS: atom_id res chain seq x y z
N VAL A 1 18.21 23.15 2.95
CA VAL A 1 16.84 22.69 2.61
C VAL A 1 16.28 23.41 1.39
N ASP A 2 16.88 24.53 1.00
CA ASP A 2 16.36 25.49 0.00
C ASP A 2 16.24 24.92 -1.43
N LYS A 3 16.86 23.78 -1.69
CA LYS A 3 16.76 23.04 -2.96
C LYS A 3 15.88 21.79 -2.89
N ALA A 4 15.33 21.47 -1.72
CA ALA A 4 14.46 20.30 -1.57
C ALA A 4 13.17 20.53 -2.38
N GLN A 5 12.77 19.51 -3.12
CA GLN A 5 11.54 19.49 -3.90
C GLN A 5 10.77 18.21 -3.54
N PRO A 6 9.43 18.22 -3.64
CA PRO A 6 8.65 17.01 -3.41
C PRO A 6 9.02 15.92 -4.44
N LEU A 7 9.17 14.68 -3.98
CA LEU A 7 9.43 13.52 -4.86
C LEU A 7 8.24 13.22 -5.78
N PHE A 8 7.02 13.53 -5.32
CA PHE A 8 5.81 13.57 -6.12
C PHE A 8 4.79 14.49 -5.43
N THR A 9 3.76 14.90 -6.16
CA THR A 9 2.65 15.66 -5.57
C THR A 9 1.32 15.01 -5.94
N PHE A 10 0.42 14.91 -4.97
CA PHE A 10 -0.97 14.55 -5.19
C PHE A 10 -1.80 15.38 -4.23
N PRO A 11 -2.40 16.49 -4.72
CA PRO A 11 -3.10 17.46 -3.89
C PRO A 11 -4.05 16.79 -2.92
N ASN A 12 -3.77 17.01 -1.63
CA ASN A 12 -4.54 16.55 -0.49
C ASN A 12 -4.78 15.02 -0.41
N LYS A 13 -3.91 14.24 -1.05
CA LYS A 13 -3.92 12.78 -0.96
C LYS A 13 -2.61 12.26 -0.38
N THR A 14 -1.81 13.11 0.27
CA THR A 14 -0.54 12.73 0.90
C THR A 14 -0.68 12.75 2.41
N GLY A 15 -0.34 11.64 3.06
CA GLY A 15 -0.24 11.56 4.52
C GLY A 15 1.03 10.81 4.92
N THR A 16 0.89 9.76 5.70
CA THR A 16 2.03 8.95 6.13
C THR A 16 2.63 8.19 4.95
N VAL A 17 3.95 8.25 4.81
CA VAL A 17 4.69 7.62 3.72
C VAL A 17 5.65 6.57 4.29
N THR A 18 5.65 5.39 3.70
CA THR A 18 6.76 4.44 3.81
C THR A 18 7.28 4.12 2.42
N ALA A 19 8.59 3.91 2.29
CA ALA A 19 9.20 3.46 1.05
C ALA A 19 10.14 2.30 1.36
N SER A 20 10.08 1.25 0.54
CA SER A 20 10.88 0.05 0.75
C SER A 20 11.38 -0.51 -0.57
N TYR A 21 12.63 -0.92 -0.61
CA TYR A 21 13.21 -1.59 -1.76
C TYR A 21 12.84 -3.08 -1.73
N ILE A 22 12.42 -3.60 -2.88
CA ILE A 22 12.07 -5.00 -3.12
C ILE A 22 13.17 -5.60 -4.01
N PRO A 23 14.18 -6.30 -3.44
CA PRO A 23 15.32 -6.79 -4.21
C PRO A 23 14.94 -7.68 -5.38
N ALA A 24 13.89 -8.48 -5.22
CA ALA A 24 13.46 -9.45 -6.23
C ALA A 24 12.74 -8.82 -7.43
N LEU A 25 12.24 -7.58 -7.28
CA LEU A 25 11.66 -6.79 -8.37
C LEU A 25 12.64 -5.73 -8.88
N GLU A 26 13.72 -5.46 -8.14
CA GLU A 26 14.61 -4.32 -8.34
C GLU A 26 13.85 -2.97 -8.35
N LYS A 27 12.83 -2.87 -7.50
CA LYS A 27 11.93 -1.70 -7.40
C LYS A 27 11.86 -1.16 -5.99
N TYR A 28 11.65 0.14 -5.88
CA TYR A 28 11.11 0.77 -4.68
C TYR A 28 9.59 0.77 -4.76
N LEU A 29 8.94 0.35 -3.68
CA LEU A 29 7.51 0.55 -3.47
C LEU A 29 7.32 1.59 -2.37
N MET A 30 6.55 2.64 -2.67
CA MET A 30 6.14 3.66 -1.72
C MET A 30 4.67 3.47 -1.39
N VAL A 31 4.35 3.33 -0.12
CA VAL A 31 2.97 3.21 0.37
C VAL A 31 2.60 4.47 1.11
N ILE A 32 1.43 5.00 0.76
CA ILE A 32 0.95 6.25 1.33
C ILE A 32 -0.47 6.02 1.84
N SER A 33 -0.71 6.36 3.10
CA SER A 33 -2.06 6.54 3.60
C SER A 33 -2.44 8.00 3.60
N THR A 34 -3.66 8.31 3.17
CA THR A 34 -4.19 9.67 3.25
C THR A 34 -4.56 9.98 4.70
N ALA A 35 -4.01 11.02 5.29
CA ALA A 35 -4.56 11.54 6.53
C ALA A 35 -5.92 12.21 6.23
N THR A 36 -6.88 12.14 7.17
CA THR A 36 -8.10 12.94 7.05
C THR A 36 -7.74 14.42 6.98
N TYR A 37 -8.42 15.14 6.10
CA TYR A 37 -8.18 16.56 5.83
C TYR A 37 -8.35 17.47 7.06
N PRO A 38 -7.74 18.67 7.03
CA PRO A 38 -8.02 19.72 8.02
C PRO A 38 -9.53 19.97 8.13
N GLY A 39 -10.07 19.93 9.35
CA GLY A 39 -11.49 20.19 9.63
C GLY A 39 -12.37 18.93 9.75
N VAL A 40 -11.86 17.76 9.39
CA VAL A 40 -12.46 16.48 9.74
C VAL A 40 -11.58 15.89 10.82
N GLY A 41 -12.10 15.71 12.04
CA GLY A 41 -11.32 15.11 13.12
C GLY A 41 -10.66 13.81 12.64
N SER A 42 -9.40 13.60 13.02
CA SER A 42 -8.85 12.24 13.04
C SER A 42 -9.91 11.34 13.67
N MET A 43 -10.10 10.12 13.16
CA MET A 43 -11.00 9.10 13.71
C MET A 43 -12.43 9.04 13.15
N VAL A 44 -12.83 9.90 12.21
CA VAL A 44 -14.23 9.90 11.72
C VAL A 44 -14.43 9.17 10.37
N GLN A 45 -13.39 9.02 9.55
CA GLN A 45 -13.50 8.43 8.20
C GLN A 45 -12.39 7.42 7.88
N GLU A 46 -12.65 6.57 6.88
CA GLU A 46 -11.70 5.62 6.33
C GLU A 46 -10.59 6.36 5.54
N PHE A 47 -9.35 5.87 5.67
CA PHE A 47 -8.22 6.41 4.90
C PHE A 47 -8.10 5.67 3.58
N ASP A 48 -7.73 6.38 2.53
CA ASP A 48 -7.24 5.74 1.31
C ASP A 48 -5.80 5.27 1.55
N VAL A 49 -5.43 4.16 0.91
CA VAL A 49 -4.04 3.71 0.81
C VAL A 49 -3.70 3.53 -0.65
N TYR A 50 -2.53 3.98 -1.07
CA TYR A 50 -2.07 3.73 -2.44
C TYR A 50 -0.59 3.41 -2.47
N ILE A 51 -0.21 2.71 -3.54
CA ILE A 51 1.12 2.17 -3.74
C ILE A 51 1.67 2.78 -5.01
N LEU A 52 2.88 3.35 -4.91
CA LEU A 52 3.65 3.83 -6.04
C LEU A 52 4.88 2.94 -6.22
N GLU A 53 5.38 2.84 -7.44
CA GLU A 53 6.65 2.20 -7.76
C GLU A 53 7.66 3.18 -8.37
N SER A 54 8.94 2.86 -8.23
CA SER A 54 10.03 3.52 -8.95
C SER A 54 11.26 2.62 -9.03
N ASN A 55 12.09 2.82 -10.05
CA ASN A 55 13.42 2.19 -10.13
C ASN A 55 14.44 2.92 -9.21
N HIS A 56 14.15 4.17 -8.82
CA HIS A 56 15.02 5.01 -8.00
C HIS A 56 14.24 5.59 -6.81
N ILE A 57 14.91 5.76 -5.66
CA ILE A 57 14.24 6.28 -4.46
C ILE A 57 13.81 7.75 -4.60
N GLU A 58 14.43 8.51 -5.50
CA GLU A 58 14.03 9.86 -5.86
C GLU A 58 12.88 9.94 -6.88
N GLY A 59 12.42 8.80 -7.43
CA GLY A 59 11.42 8.76 -8.50
C GLY A 59 12.03 8.67 -9.91
N PRO A 60 11.24 8.89 -10.98
CA PRO A 60 9.83 9.23 -10.96
C PRO A 60 8.96 8.11 -10.41
N TRP A 61 7.90 8.48 -9.68
CA TRP A 61 6.97 7.54 -9.07
C TRP A 61 5.75 7.31 -9.96
N SER A 62 5.38 6.04 -10.14
CA SER A 62 4.20 5.63 -10.92
C SER A 62 3.16 4.95 -10.03
N LEU A 63 1.88 5.23 -10.22
CA LEU A 63 0.80 4.61 -9.44
C LEU A 63 0.64 3.14 -9.84
N VAL A 64 0.68 2.26 -8.84
CA VAL A 64 0.47 0.81 -8.99
C VAL A 64 -0.97 0.45 -8.65
N GLU A 65 -1.44 0.91 -7.49
CA GLU A 65 -2.75 0.55 -6.96
C GLU A 65 -3.29 1.65 -6.05
N TYR A 66 -4.61 1.86 -6.08
CA TYR A 66 -5.31 2.83 -5.23
C TYR A 66 -6.47 2.17 -4.49
N LEU A 67 -6.29 1.99 -3.19
CA LEU A 67 -7.26 1.39 -2.28
C LEU A 67 -8.10 2.50 -1.64
N ASN A 68 -9.20 2.85 -2.30
CA ASN A 68 -10.16 3.85 -1.83
C ASN A 68 -10.87 3.36 -0.56
N LYS A 69 -10.98 4.21 0.47
CA LYS A 69 -11.58 3.90 1.77
C LYS A 69 -11.05 2.59 2.34
N PHE A 70 -9.73 2.40 2.25
CA PHE A 70 -9.06 1.17 2.61
C PHE A 70 -9.40 0.73 4.03
N GLY A 71 -9.49 1.64 5.00
CA GLY A 71 -10.03 1.28 6.30
C GLY A 71 -9.98 2.40 7.33
N PRO A 72 -10.67 2.23 8.47
CA PRO A 72 -10.68 3.21 9.56
C PRO A 72 -9.26 3.43 10.09
N GLU A 73 -8.77 4.66 9.93
CA GLU A 73 -7.42 5.08 10.33
C GLU A 73 -6.33 4.04 10.00
N ALA A 74 -6.12 3.72 8.72
CA ALA A 74 -5.01 2.87 8.31
C ALA A 74 -3.66 3.62 8.41
N TYR A 75 -3.15 3.81 9.62
CA TYR A 75 -1.92 4.54 9.89
C TYR A 75 -0.67 3.66 9.80
N PHE A 76 0.44 4.31 9.45
CA PHE A 76 1.75 3.68 9.23
C PHE A 76 1.69 2.44 8.33
N PRO A 77 1.10 2.54 7.12
CA PRO A 77 1.11 1.41 6.19
C PRO A 77 2.54 1.07 5.80
N ILE A 78 2.85 -0.21 5.72
CA ILE A 78 4.20 -0.73 5.43
C ILE A 78 4.11 -2.03 4.64
N ILE A 79 5.06 -2.21 3.73
CA ILE A 79 5.31 -3.48 3.06
C ILE A 79 6.49 -4.16 3.77
N PRO A 80 6.29 -5.24 4.53
CA PRO A 80 7.36 -5.91 5.25
C PRO A 80 8.16 -6.80 4.28
N THR A 81 9.18 -6.20 3.67
CA THR A 81 9.92 -6.77 2.52
C THR A 81 10.57 -8.13 2.77
N LYS A 82 10.89 -8.46 4.02
CA LYS A 82 11.45 -9.77 4.43
C LYS A 82 10.56 -10.97 4.05
N PHE A 83 9.25 -10.73 3.89
CA PHE A 83 8.27 -11.76 3.54
C PHE A 83 7.93 -11.77 2.04
N ILE A 84 8.59 -10.96 1.22
CA ILE A 84 8.40 -10.92 -0.23
C ILE A 84 9.54 -11.71 -0.89
N GLY A 85 9.20 -12.56 -1.86
CA GLY A 85 10.20 -13.27 -2.65
C GLY A 85 10.77 -14.53 -2.00
N GLN A 86 10.16 -15.04 -0.93
CA GLN A 86 10.33 -16.46 -0.59
C GLN A 86 9.53 -17.25 -1.64
N THR A 87 10.25 -17.87 -2.55
CA THR A 87 9.92 -18.20 -3.95
C THR A 87 8.75 -19.14 -4.22
N HIS A 88 7.99 -19.56 -3.22
CA HIS A 88 6.89 -20.53 -3.37
C HIS A 88 5.55 -19.96 -3.85
N ASP A 89 5.30 -18.65 -3.74
CA ASP A 89 3.98 -18.08 -4.10
C ASP A 89 4.00 -17.18 -5.36
N ILE A 90 5.16 -17.04 -6.01
CA ILE A 90 5.27 -16.29 -7.27
C ILE A 90 4.64 -17.13 -8.38
N LYS A 91 3.59 -16.61 -9.01
CA LYS A 91 2.93 -17.29 -10.12
C LYS A 91 3.33 -16.65 -11.44
N VAL A 92 4.06 -17.39 -12.27
CA VAL A 92 4.29 -17.01 -13.67
C VAL A 92 3.01 -17.27 -14.46
N LEU A 93 2.54 -16.26 -15.18
CA LEU A 93 1.37 -16.31 -16.03
C LEU A 93 1.75 -16.79 -17.45
N PRO A 94 0.79 -17.29 -18.25
CA PRO A 94 1.07 -17.81 -19.59
C PRO A 94 1.69 -16.80 -20.56
N ASP A 95 1.51 -15.51 -20.31
CA ASP A 95 2.08 -14.40 -21.10
C ASP A 95 3.51 -14.02 -20.69
N GLY A 96 4.11 -14.76 -19.75
CA GLY A 96 5.46 -14.50 -19.23
C GLY A 96 5.51 -13.47 -18.09
N SER A 97 4.39 -12.83 -17.75
CA SER A 97 4.31 -11.94 -16.58
C SER A 97 4.33 -12.75 -15.28
N SER A 98 4.59 -12.08 -14.16
CA SER A 98 4.63 -12.73 -12.85
C SER A 98 3.77 -12.01 -11.81
N LEU A 99 3.08 -12.80 -10.98
CA LEU A 99 2.29 -12.32 -9.86
C LEU A 99 3.09 -12.44 -8.58
N TRP A 100 3.26 -11.32 -7.91
CA TRP A 100 4.02 -11.21 -6.67
C TRP A 100 3.08 -10.93 -5.52
N PRO A 101 2.80 -11.91 -4.65
CA PRO A 101 2.05 -11.63 -3.43
C PRO A 101 2.93 -10.81 -2.50
N PHE A 102 2.35 -9.76 -1.95
CA PHE A 102 2.95 -9.03 -0.84
C PHE A 102 1.91 -8.78 0.25
N TYR A 103 2.41 -8.53 1.45
CA TYR A 103 1.60 -8.16 2.59
C TYR A 103 1.59 -6.64 2.72
N LEU A 104 0.41 -6.09 2.98
CA LEU A 104 0.27 -4.71 3.41
C LEU A 104 -0.02 -4.73 4.91
N GLY A 105 0.99 -4.40 5.71
CA GLY A 105 0.84 -4.17 7.14
C GLY A 105 0.39 -2.75 7.40
N TYR A 106 -0.48 -2.56 8.37
CA TYR A 106 -0.88 -1.24 8.85
C TYR A 106 -1.35 -1.37 10.29
N SER A 107 -1.35 -0.27 11.02
CA SER A 107 -2.03 -0.20 12.30
C SER A 107 -3.37 0.49 12.10
N ALA A 108 -4.39 0.01 12.81
CA ALA A 108 -5.76 0.51 12.72
C ALA A 108 -6.19 1.00 14.09
N ASN A 109 -6.88 2.13 14.15
CA ASN A 109 -7.44 2.65 15.37
C ASN A 109 -8.92 2.89 15.07
N CYS A 110 -9.73 2.14 15.80
CA CYS A 110 -11.17 2.14 15.64
C CYS A 110 -11.77 2.96 16.77
N ALA A 111 -11.52 4.26 16.75
CA ALA A 111 -12.05 5.16 17.78
C ALA A 111 -13.57 5.40 17.62
N CYS A 112 -14.15 5.14 16.44
CA CYS A 112 -15.57 5.39 16.16
C CYS A 112 -16.42 4.13 15.83
N CYS A 113 -15.81 2.96 15.65
CA CYS A 113 -16.52 1.75 15.18
C CYS A 113 -15.97 0.44 15.78
N LYS A 114 -16.70 -0.67 15.64
CA LYS A 114 -16.23 -1.99 16.09
C LYS A 114 -14.94 -2.37 15.34
N PRO A 115 -13.93 -2.96 16.00
CA PRO A 115 -12.71 -3.41 15.33
C PRO A 115 -13.03 -4.50 14.31
N ASN A 116 -13.11 -4.12 13.06
CA ASN A 116 -13.20 -5.03 11.93
C ASN A 116 -12.37 -4.47 10.77
N PRO A 117 -11.04 -4.42 10.90
CA PRO A 117 -10.19 -4.06 9.77
C PRO A 117 -10.58 -4.92 8.57
N PRO A 118 -10.62 -4.35 7.35
CA PRO A 118 -10.90 -5.15 6.16
C PRO A 118 -10.00 -6.39 6.14
N HIS A 119 -10.63 -7.55 5.94
CA HIS A 119 -10.02 -8.89 5.97
C HIS A 119 -9.61 -9.46 7.35
N SER A 120 -10.01 -8.87 8.48
CA SER A 120 -9.63 -9.35 9.83
C SER A 120 -10.44 -10.54 10.40
N VAL A 121 -11.66 -10.80 9.89
CA VAL A 121 -12.54 -11.92 10.35
C VAL A 121 -12.87 -12.95 9.27
N SER A 122 -12.19 -12.92 8.13
CA SER A 122 -12.29 -14.00 7.17
C SER A 122 -11.65 -15.28 7.74
N LYS A 123 -12.48 -16.24 8.19
CA LYS A 123 -12.15 -17.66 7.98
C LYS A 123 -11.66 -17.76 6.55
N ILE A 124 -10.44 -18.25 6.34
CA ILE A 124 -9.87 -18.48 5.01
C ILE A 124 -10.72 -19.56 4.32
N ARG A 125 -11.85 -19.14 3.76
CA ARG A 125 -12.54 -19.85 2.71
C ARG A 125 -11.87 -19.31 1.45
N ARG A 126 -11.08 -20.14 0.78
CA ARG A 126 -10.55 -19.85 -0.56
C ARG A 126 -11.72 -19.48 -1.47
N LYS A 127 -11.97 -18.18 -1.61
CA LYS A 127 -12.68 -17.59 -2.74
C LYS A 127 -11.73 -16.53 -3.27
N SER A 128 -11.14 -16.87 -4.41
CA SER A 128 -10.21 -16.06 -5.18
C SER A 128 -10.73 -14.62 -5.31
N SER A 129 -10.13 -13.72 -4.55
CA SER A 129 -10.24 -12.28 -4.72
C SER A 129 -9.01 -11.62 -4.11
N THR A 130 -7.85 -12.27 -4.29
CA THR A 130 -6.57 -11.58 -4.10
C THR A 130 -6.56 -10.41 -5.07
N PRO A 131 -6.35 -9.15 -4.64
CA PRO A 131 -6.02 -8.09 -5.57
C PRO A 131 -4.75 -8.53 -6.30
N ILE A 132 -4.89 -8.85 -7.59
CA ILE A 132 -3.79 -9.28 -8.44
C ILE A 132 -3.20 -8.01 -9.03
N ILE A 133 -2.07 -7.57 -8.48
CA ILE A 133 -1.24 -6.58 -9.15
C ILE A 133 -0.42 -7.35 -10.18
N THR A 134 -0.80 -7.19 -11.45
CA THR A 134 -0.06 -7.71 -12.60
C THR A 134 1.02 -6.72 -13.01
N TRP A 135 2.28 -7.11 -12.91
CA TRP A 135 3.40 -6.41 -13.52
C TRP A 135 3.57 -6.90 -14.96
N ARG A 136 3.66 -5.99 -15.93
CA ARG A 136 3.99 -6.31 -17.33
C ARG A 136 5.48 -6.24 -17.59
#